data_AF-A0AAU7HAR6-F1
#
_entry.id   AF-A0AAU7HAR6-F1
#
_cell.length_a   1.000
_cell.length_b   1.000
_cell.length_c   1.000
_cell.angle_alpha   90.00
_cell.angle_beta   90.00
_cell.angle_gamma   90.00
#
_symmetry.space_group_name_H-M   'P 1'
#
loop_
_entity.id
_entity.type
_entity.pdbx_description
1 polymer ?
#
loop_
_entity_poly.entity_id
_entity_poly.type
_entity_poly.pdbx_seq_one_letter_code
_entity_poly.pdbx_strand_id
1 'polypeptide(L)' 'MELDCPLCHAPLDVKGSSAHCAQCERVFTLEARCPECHQPLEVLKACGAVDYFCQHGHGLISKKRVEFIPLV' A
#
# COMPACT_ATOMS: atom_id res chain seq x y z
N MET A 1 -6.59 10.26 -6.27
CA MET A 1 -5.88 9.16 -6.96
C MET A 1 -6.86 8.02 -7.00
N GLU A 2 -7.53 7.86 -8.14
CA GLU A 2 -8.41 6.71 -8.38
C GLU A 2 -7.51 5.55 -8.84
N LEU A 3 -7.59 4.44 -8.11
CA LEU A 3 -6.90 3.19 -8.46
C LEU A 3 -7.86 2.39 -9.32
N ASP A 4 -7.46 2.00 -10.52
CA ASP A 4 -8.26 1.17 -11.40
C ASP A 4 -7.89 -0.31 -11.29
N CYS A 5 -8.89 -1.17 -11.46
CA CYS A 5 -8.69 -2.60 -11.42
C CYS A 5 -8.02 -3.07 -12.72
N PRO A 6 -6.88 -3.78 -12.69
CA PRO A 6 -6.19 -4.22 -13.91
C PRO A 6 -7.00 -5.25 -14.73
N LEU A 7 -8.04 -5.84 -14.13
CA LEU A 7 -8.87 -6.88 -14.76
C LEU A 7 -10.08 -6.29 -15.51
N CYS A 8 -10.68 -5.23 -14.97
CA CYS A 8 -11.94 -4.68 -15.48
C CYS A 8 -11.92 -3.17 -15.67
N HIS A 9 -10.81 -2.50 -15.35
CA HIS A 9 -10.65 -1.04 -15.29
C HIS A 9 -11.72 -0.31 -14.44
N ALA A 10 -12.46 -1.03 -13.59
CA ALA A 10 -13.39 -0.42 -12.66
C ALA A 10 -12.64 0.29 -11.52
N PRO A 11 -13.21 1.34 -10.93
CA PRO A 11 -12.61 2.02 -9.79
C PRO A 11 -12.51 1.06 -8.59
N LEU A 12 -11.32 1.01 -7.98
CA LEU A 12 -11.03 0.28 -6.76
C LEU A 12 -11.31 1.16 -5.53
N ASP A 13 -12.01 0.60 -4.55
CA ASP A 13 -12.25 1.22 -3.26
C ASP A 13 -11.05 0.97 -2.34
N VAL A 14 -10.24 1.99 -2.12
CA VAL A 14 -9.02 1.91 -1.31
C VAL A 14 -9.36 2.03 0.18
N LYS A 15 -9.21 0.93 0.93
CA LYS A 15 -9.40 0.87 2.38
C LYS A 15 -8.06 0.70 3.10
N GLY A 16 -7.32 1.80 3.22
CA GLY A 16 -6.06 1.81 3.96
C GLY A 16 -4.95 1.09 3.22
N SER A 17 -4.66 -0.16 3.58
CA SER A 17 -3.60 -0.99 2.96
C SER A 17 -4.16 -2.08 2.04
N SER A 18 -5.44 -2.00 1.68
CA SER A 18 -6.05 -2.88 0.69
C SER A 18 -6.96 -2.07 -0.22
N ALA A 19 -7.16 -2.55 -1.44
CA ALA A 19 -8.07 -1.98 -2.41
C ALA A 19 -9.07 -3.04 -2.84
N HIS A 20 -10.36 -2.73 -2.80
CA HIS A 20 -11.42 -3.66 -3.12
C HIS A 20 -12.10 -3.26 -4.43
N CYS A 21 -12.17 -4.18 -5.38
CA CYS A 21 -12.96 -4.02 -6.59
C CYS A 21 -14.39 -4.49 -6.33
N ALA A 22 -15.37 -3.59 -6.36
CA ALA A 22 -16.77 -3.97 -6.27
C ALA A 22 -17.25 -4.79 -7.49
N GLN A 23 -16.63 -4.61 -8.66
CA GLN A 23 -17.03 -5.28 -9.90
C GLN A 23 -16.49 -6.70 -10.03
N CYS A 24 -15.26 -6.94 -9.56
CA CYS A 24 -14.64 -8.27 -9.58
C CYS A 24 -14.78 -9.00 -8.24
N GLU A 25 -15.29 -8.32 -7.21
CA GLU A 25 -15.32 -8.78 -5.82
C GLU A 25 -13.93 -9.26 -5.35
N ARG A 26 -12.89 -8.58 -5.83
CA ARG A 26 -11.49 -8.92 -5.58
C ARG A 26 -10.84 -7.90 -4.67
N VAL A 27 -10.08 -8.40 -3.71
CA VAL A 27 -9.28 -7.59 -2.81
C VAL A 27 -7.83 -7.63 -3.27
N PHE A 28 -7.26 -6.47 -3.53
CA PHE A 28 -5.86 -6.24 -3.82
C PHE A 28 -5.18 -5.76 -2.54
N THR A 29 -4.00 -6.31 -2.24
CA THR A 29 -3.20 -5.83 -1.12
C THR A 29 -2.34 -4.67 -1.60
N LEU A 30 -2.32 -3.56 -0.88
CA LEU A 30 -1.42 -2.46 -1.17
C LEU A 30 -0.09 -2.72 -0.46
N GLU A 31 0.98 -2.81 -1.24
CA GLU A 31 2.35 -2.82 -0.74
C GLU A 31 2.78 -1.40 -0.37
N ALA A 32 3.31 -1.25 0.84
CA ALA A 32 3.90 -0.01 1.30
C ALA A 32 5.31 0.13 0.72
N ARG A 33 5.55 1.21 -0.02
CA ARG A 33 6.85 1.55 -0.60
C ARG A 33 7.37 2.89 -0.12
N CYS A 34 8.69 3.01 -0.14
CA CYS A 34 9.39 4.21 0.26
C CYS A 34 9.19 5.29 -0.79
N PRO A 35 8.78 6.52 -0.44
CA PRO A 35 8.64 7.62 -1.39
C PRO A 35 9.98 8.09 -1.99
N GLU A 36 11.10 7.69 -1.39
CA GLU A 36 12.43 8.17 -1.79
C GLU A 36 13.18 7.14 -2.65
N CYS A 37 13.15 5.85 -2.30
CA CYS A 37 13.78 4.79 -3.10
C CYS A 37 12.80 3.90 -3.88
N HIS A 38 11.48 4.10 -3.73
CA HIS A 38 10.43 3.28 -4.32
C HIS A 38 10.55 1.78 -4.03
N GLN A 39 11.28 1.40 -2.96
CA GLN A 39 11.45 0.02 -2.53
C GLN A 39 10.44 -0.38 -1.45
N PRO A 40 10.14 -1.68 -1.32
CA PRO A 40 9.24 -2.17 -0.29
C PRO A 40 9.71 -1.76 1.11
N LEU A 41 8.80 -1.21 1.90
CA LEU A 41 9.05 -0.89 3.30
C LEU A 41 8.75 -2.10 4.17
N GLU A 42 9.58 -2.29 5.18
CA GLU A 42 9.34 -3.28 6.21
C GLU A 42 8.19 -2.81 7.11
N VAL A 43 7.12 -3.61 7.16
CA VAL A 43 5.94 -3.31 7.96
C VAL A 43 6.11 -3.95 9.34
N LEU A 44 6.48 -3.14 10.33
CA LEU A 44 6.63 -3.58 11.72
C LEU A 44 5.29 -3.39 12.43
N LYS A 45 4.76 -4.47 13.01
CA LYS A 45 3.51 -4.42 13.78
C LYS A 45 3.82 -4.71 15.24
N ALA A 46 3.58 -3.75 16.13
CA ALA A 46 3.85 -3.89 17.55
C ALA A 46 2.73 -3.25 18.38
N CYS A 47 2.21 -3.97 19.39
CA CYS A 47 1.20 -3.48 20.34
C CYS A 47 0.02 -2.72 19.70
N GLY A 48 -0.47 -3.19 18.54
CA GLY A 48 -1.60 -2.58 17.82
C GLY A 48 -1.24 -1.40 16.90
N ALA A 49 0.01 -0.96 16.87
CA ALA A 49 0.53 0.02 15.93
C ALA A 49 1.19 -0.67 14.72
N VAL A 50 1.22 0.04 13.60
CA VAL A 50 1.91 -0.37 12.37
C VAL A 50 2.87 0.75 11.98
N ASP A 51 4.15 0.41 11.93
CA ASP A 51 5.25 1.26 11.50
C ASP A 51 5.82 0.78 10.17
N TYR A 52 6.33 1.72 9.37
CA TYR A 52 6.93 1.42 8.08
C TYR A 52 8.40 1.81 8.12
N PHE A 53 9.31 0.85 7.96
CA PHE A 53 10.75 1.07 8.03
C PHE A 53 11.42 0.81 6.69
N CYS A 54 12.23 1.76 6.23
CA CYS A 54 13.03 1.60 5.03
C CYS A 54 14.38 0.97 5.38
N GLN A 55 14.61 -0.26 4.94
CA GLN A 55 15.88 -0.96 5.13
C GLN A 55 17.06 -0.34 4.33
N HIS A 56 16.78 0.59 3.43
CA HIS A 56 17.79 1.19 2.54
C HIS A 56 18.43 2.48 3.07
N GLY A 57 18.18 2.82 4.34
CA GLY A 57 18.84 3.96 5.00
C GLY A 57 17.95 5.19 5.19
N HIS A 58 16.70 5.19 4.73
CA HIS A 58 15.75 6.28 5.00
C HIS A 58 15.08 6.18 6.38
N GLY A 59 15.23 5.06 7.08
CA GLY A 59 14.71 4.87 8.43
C GLY A 59 13.19 4.74 8.48
N LEU A 60 12.56 5.27 9.54
CA LEU A 60 11.11 5.19 9.74
C LEU A 60 10.37 6.16 8.79
N ILE A 61 9.49 5.61 7.96
CA ILE A 61 8.63 6.34 7.05
C ILE A 61 7.25 6.51 7.68
N SER A 62 6.77 7.75 7.75
CA SER A 62 5.43 8.03 8.22
C SER A 62 4.39 7.45 7.26
N LYS A 63 3.33 6.82 7.78
CA LYS A 63 2.19 6.29 7.00
C LYS A 63 1.61 7.29 5.99
N LYS A 64 1.68 8.61 6.26
CA LYS A 64 1.21 9.66 5.35
C LYS A 64 2.10 9.85 4.11
N ARG A 65 3.38 9.49 4.20
CA ARG A 65 4.36 9.59 3.11
C ARG A 65 4.63 8.25 2.42
N VAL A 66 4.19 7.14 3.01
CA VAL A 66 4.26 5.82 2.39
C VAL A 66 3.48 5.84 1.09
N GLU A 67 4.09 5.34 0.03
CA GLU A 67 3.38 5.07 -1.22
C GLU A 67 2.73 3.70 -1.14
N PHE A 68 1.43 3.64 -1.45
CA PHE A 68 0.66 2.41 -1.42
C PHE A 68 0.40 1.96 -2.85
N ILE A 69 1.00 0.84 -3.24
CA ILE A 69 0.93 0.33 -4.62
C ILE A 69 0.19 -1.02 -4.62
N PRO A 70 -0.85 -1.21 -5.44
CA PRO A 70 -1.54 -2.49 -5.52
C PRO A 70 -0.61 -3.59 -6.03
N LEU A 71 -0.50 -4.68 -5.26
CA LEU A 71 0.02 -5.95 -5.75
C LEU A 71 -1.10 -6.63 -6.54
N VAL A 72 -0.83 -6.88 -7.82
CA VAL A 72 -1.74 -7.48 -8.79
C VAL A 72 -1.43 -8.96 -9.01
#